data_AF-A0AAX0XJQ6-F1
#
_entry.id   AF-A0AAX0XJQ6-F1
#
_cell.length_a   1.000
_cell.length_b   1.000
_cell.length_c   1.000
_cell.angle_alpha   90.00
_cell.angle_beta   90.00
_cell.angle_gamma   90.00
#
_symmetry.space_group_name_H-M   'P 1'
#
loop_
_entity.id
_entity.type
_entity.pdbx_description
1 polymer ?
#
loop_
_entity_poly.entity_id
_entity_poly.type
_entity_poly.pdbx_seq_one_letter_code
_entity_poly.pdbx_strand_id
1 'polypeptide(L)'
;MLLETLGQIQSISTPVFLWGKETIIRGRENVALTFDLDLSQGNQSPHFIYRTPQNDDYRVGLYLPAAGQNTPPLWLEEFTTAKPKIGLLQLNYRAIAEQLQGGHNNEYVAKLISIVQTETKALSWLYHPRYQERVKQRQQQEEEKRQQQHNERQARLQQYPILQAQQAEQVLQAKTRLQLAYHDLEHRPYGSNQEWAPLSGETVSKGNCVRRCRICGAPVDPPTSSGCCRNRQCFIARRKYGIRC
;
A
#
# COMPACT_ATOMS: atom_id res chain seq x y z
N MET A 1 -33.06 -16.78 36.11
CA MET A 1 -32.36 -15.72 36.87
C MET A 1 -31.15 -15.14 36.14
N LEU A 2 -29.97 -15.78 36.03
CA LEU A 2 -28.77 -15.10 35.48
C LEU A 2 -28.90 -14.65 34.01
N LEU A 3 -29.48 -15.49 33.15
CA LEU A 3 -29.71 -15.12 31.74
C LEU A 3 -30.78 -14.01 31.59
N GLU A 4 -31.82 -14.03 32.42
CA GLU A 4 -32.85 -12.98 32.40
C GLU A 4 -32.29 -11.63 32.85
N THR A 5 -31.40 -11.61 33.84
CA THR A 5 -30.77 -10.37 34.33
C THR A 5 -29.77 -9.80 33.32
N LEU A 6 -29.04 -10.66 32.59
CA LEU A 6 -28.16 -10.20 31.51
C LEU A 6 -28.95 -9.65 30.31
N GLY A 7 -30.17 -10.14 30.07
CA GLY A 7 -31.11 -9.53 29.13
C GLY A 7 -31.48 -8.08 29.46
N GLN A 8 -31.25 -7.62 30.70
CA GLN A 8 -31.51 -6.24 31.15
C GLN A 8 -30.32 -5.29 30.95
N ILE A 9 -29.24 -5.72 30.30
CA ILE A 9 -28.12 -4.82 29.96
C ILE A 9 -28.63 -3.71 29.04
N GLN A 10 -28.57 -2.46 29.52
CA GLN A 10 -29.02 -1.27 28.79
C GLN A 10 -27.88 -0.51 28.11
N SER A 11 -26.64 -0.84 28.44
CA SER A 11 -25.47 -0.23 27.82
C SER A 11 -24.26 -1.17 27.89
N ILE A 12 -23.29 -0.98 26.99
CA ILE A 12 -22.01 -1.69 27.03
C ILE A 12 -20.84 -0.77 26.68
N SER A 13 -19.67 -1.10 27.20
CA SER A 13 -18.41 -0.54 26.73
C SER A 13 -17.79 -1.45 25.67
N THR A 14 -17.90 -1.01 24.42
CA THR A 14 -17.38 -1.76 23.27
C THR A 14 -15.86 -1.64 23.15
N PRO A 15 -15.15 -2.76 22.94
CA PRO A 15 -13.70 -2.74 22.79
C PRO A 15 -13.27 -2.12 21.46
N VAL A 16 -12.03 -1.62 21.43
CA VAL A 16 -11.34 -1.29 20.18
C VAL A 16 -11.16 -2.57 19.36
N PHE A 17 -11.38 -2.47 18.06
CA PHE A 17 -11.10 -3.57 17.14
C PHE A 17 -9.98 -3.21 16.19
N LEU A 18 -8.94 -4.03 16.20
CA LEU A 18 -7.73 -3.84 15.42
C LEU A 18 -7.67 -4.87 14.29
N TRP A 19 -7.20 -4.43 13.12
CA TRP A 19 -6.70 -5.29 12.07
C TRP A 19 -5.22 -5.02 11.87
N GLY A 20 -4.37 -5.94 12.30
CA GLY A 20 -2.93 -5.70 12.30
C GLY A 20 -2.59 -4.48 13.15
N LYS A 21 -2.18 -3.38 12.50
CA LYS A 21 -1.87 -2.10 13.16
C LYS A 21 -2.96 -1.03 13.02
N GLU A 22 -4.00 -1.29 12.21
CA GLU A 22 -5.06 -0.31 11.96
C GLU A 22 -6.24 -0.50 12.91
N THR A 23 -6.72 0.60 13.48
CA THR A 23 -7.98 0.61 14.21
C THR A 23 -9.15 0.64 13.23
N ILE A 24 -9.89 -0.47 13.13
CA ILE A 24 -11.11 -0.55 12.31
C ILE A 24 -12.29 0.06 13.05
N ILE A 25 -12.37 -0.19 14.36
CA ILE A 25 -13.44 0.32 15.22
C ILE A 25 -12.82 0.94 16.44
N ARG A 26 -13.15 2.20 16.68
CA ARG A 26 -12.83 2.86 17.94
C ARG A 26 -13.78 2.30 19.00
N GLY A 27 -13.21 1.86 20.11
CA GLY A 27 -14.00 1.50 21.28
C GLY A 27 -14.87 2.68 21.71
N ARG A 28 -16.07 2.38 22.17
CA ARG A 28 -17.04 3.35 22.69
C ARG A 28 -17.53 2.87 24.04
N GLU A 29 -17.51 3.78 24.99
CA GLU A 29 -18.10 3.58 26.30
C GLU A 29 -19.60 3.90 26.25
N ASN A 30 -20.38 3.24 27.12
CA ASN A 30 -21.80 3.54 27.32
C ASN A 30 -22.66 3.50 26.04
N VAL A 31 -22.39 2.54 25.13
CA VAL A 31 -23.24 2.33 23.97
C VAL A 31 -24.59 1.83 24.43
N ALA A 32 -25.63 2.66 24.29
CA ALA A 32 -27.00 2.29 24.66
C ALA A 32 -27.49 1.09 23.83
N LEU A 33 -28.22 0.19 24.48
CA LEU A 33 -28.71 -1.05 23.94
C LEU A 33 -30.17 -1.27 24.33
N THR A 34 -30.94 -1.83 23.40
CA THR A 34 -32.30 -2.32 23.66
C THR A 34 -32.36 -3.80 23.33
N PHE A 35 -32.78 -4.63 24.29
CA PHE A 35 -32.85 -6.08 24.10
C PHE A 35 -33.83 -6.47 22.99
N ASP A 36 -33.39 -7.40 22.14
CA ASP A 36 -34.11 -7.87 20.96
C ASP A 36 -34.50 -9.34 21.15
N LEU A 37 -35.67 -9.55 21.76
CA LEU A 37 -36.15 -10.88 22.13
C LEU A 37 -36.36 -11.78 20.90
N ASP A 38 -36.87 -11.22 19.79
CA ASP A 38 -37.25 -11.98 18.59
C ASP A 38 -36.05 -12.66 17.92
N LEU A 39 -34.88 -12.00 17.93
CA LEU A 39 -33.67 -12.55 17.30
C LEU A 39 -32.87 -13.46 18.24
N SER A 40 -33.09 -13.37 19.55
CA SER A 40 -32.34 -14.11 20.58
C SER A 40 -32.89 -15.53 20.80
N GLN A 41 -33.78 -16.01 19.93
CA GLN A 41 -34.40 -17.33 20.04
C GLN A 41 -33.70 -18.34 19.12
N GLY A 42 -33.14 -19.41 19.71
CA GLY A 42 -32.61 -20.58 18.98
C GLY A 42 -31.23 -21.04 19.45
N ASN A 43 -30.97 -22.34 19.31
CA ASN A 43 -29.75 -23.01 19.79
C ASN A 43 -28.47 -22.64 19.00
N GLN A 44 -28.59 -21.95 17.87
CA GLN A 44 -27.50 -21.53 16.98
C GLN A 44 -27.41 -19.99 16.93
N SER A 45 -27.38 -19.34 18.09
CA SER A 45 -27.36 -17.87 18.18
C SER A 45 -26.57 -17.42 19.41
N PRO A 46 -26.06 -16.16 19.44
CA PRO A 46 -25.56 -15.57 20.66
C PRO A 46 -26.67 -15.54 21.74
N HIS A 47 -26.27 -15.48 23.01
CA HIS A 47 -27.21 -15.59 24.12
C HIS A 47 -28.19 -14.41 24.16
N PHE A 48 -27.72 -13.24 23.75
CA PHE A 48 -28.53 -12.03 23.68
C PHE A 48 -28.21 -11.26 22.41
N ILE A 49 -29.23 -10.64 21.83
CA ILE A 49 -29.08 -9.68 20.74
C ILE A 49 -29.72 -8.38 21.19
N TYR A 50 -29.05 -7.29 20.88
CA TYR A 50 -29.45 -5.94 21.22
C TYR A 50 -29.47 -5.06 19.98
N ARG A 51 -30.42 -4.13 19.93
CA ARG A 51 -30.48 -3.05 18.97
C ARG A 51 -29.69 -1.86 19.49
N THR A 52 -28.95 -1.19 18.62
CA THR A 52 -28.35 0.11 18.95
C THR A 52 -29.31 1.22 18.52
N PRO A 53 -29.77 2.10 19.42
CA PRO A 53 -30.76 3.14 19.08
C PRO A 53 -30.22 4.19 18.09
N GLN A 54 -28.90 4.24 17.92
CA GLN A 54 -28.22 5.14 16.98
C GLN A 54 -28.26 4.62 15.53
N ASN A 55 -28.58 3.33 15.33
CA ASN A 55 -28.63 2.69 14.03
C ASN A 55 -29.53 1.45 14.09
N ASP A 56 -30.76 1.58 13.61
CA ASP A 56 -31.75 0.49 13.59
C ASP A 56 -31.30 -0.74 12.79
N ASP A 57 -30.39 -0.52 11.84
CA ASP A 57 -29.90 -1.54 10.91
C ASP A 57 -28.71 -2.34 11.51
N TYR A 58 -28.10 -1.83 12.58
CA TYR A 58 -26.98 -2.47 13.27
C TYR A 58 -27.42 -3.07 14.60
N ARG A 59 -27.08 -4.34 14.81
CA ARG A 59 -27.38 -5.07 16.05
C ARG A 59 -26.10 -5.66 16.62
N VAL A 60 -26.10 -5.84 17.93
CA VAL A 60 -24.97 -6.40 18.67
C VAL A 60 -25.43 -7.64 19.41
N GLY A 61 -24.80 -8.78 19.15
CA GLY A 61 -24.98 -10.01 19.89
C GLY A 61 -23.93 -10.14 21.00
N LEU A 62 -24.36 -10.61 22.17
CA LEU A 62 -23.51 -10.98 23.29
C LEU A 62 -23.48 -12.49 23.43
N TYR A 63 -22.30 -13.06 23.28
CA TYR A 63 -22.02 -14.48 23.46
C TYR A 63 -21.33 -14.72 24.80
N LEU A 64 -21.90 -15.63 25.59
CA LEU A 64 -21.33 -16.14 26.82
C LEU A 64 -20.66 -17.50 26.51
N PRO A 65 -19.33 -17.57 26.37
CA PRO A 65 -18.65 -18.84 26.16
C PRO A 65 -18.73 -19.70 27.43
N ALA A 66 -18.46 -20.99 27.31
CA ALA A 66 -18.19 -21.79 28.51
C ALA A 66 -16.87 -21.33 29.16
N ALA A 67 -16.75 -21.46 30.48
CA ALA A 67 -15.51 -21.10 31.18
C ALA A 67 -14.33 -21.93 30.62
N GLY A 68 -13.23 -21.26 30.25
CA GLY A 68 -12.05 -21.89 29.66
C GLY A 68 -12.15 -22.18 28.15
N GLN A 69 -13.29 -21.90 27.51
CA GLN A 69 -13.45 -22.04 26.07
C GLN A 69 -12.78 -20.85 25.35
N ASN A 70 -11.72 -21.15 24.60
CA ASN A 70 -10.99 -20.17 23.79
C ASN A 70 -11.30 -20.27 22.29
N THR A 71 -12.06 -21.30 21.88
CA THR A 71 -12.44 -21.51 20.49
C THR A 71 -13.78 -20.84 20.18
N PRO A 72 -13.92 -20.19 19.01
CA PRO A 72 -15.20 -19.67 18.55
C PRO A 72 -16.28 -20.77 18.48
N PRO A 73 -17.56 -20.44 18.67
CA PRO A 73 -18.64 -21.41 18.59
C PRO A 73 -18.82 -21.92 17.15
N LEU A 74 -19.18 -23.19 16.98
CA LEU A 74 -19.35 -23.83 15.66
C LEU A 74 -20.41 -23.14 14.78
N TRP A 75 -21.44 -22.57 15.40
CA TRP A 75 -22.50 -21.85 14.69
C TRP A 75 -22.08 -20.46 14.20
N LEU A 76 -20.88 -19.96 14.56
CA LEU A 76 -20.48 -18.58 14.27
C LEU A 76 -20.49 -18.27 12.77
N GLU A 77 -19.95 -19.15 11.95
CA GLU A 77 -19.86 -18.94 10.50
C GLU A 77 -21.23 -18.94 9.83
N GLU A 78 -22.07 -19.93 10.15
CA GLU A 78 -23.44 -20.02 9.66
C GLU A 78 -24.27 -18.80 10.07
N PHE A 79 -24.18 -18.39 11.33
CA PHE A 79 -24.91 -17.25 11.86
C PHE A 79 -24.48 -15.94 11.21
N THR A 80 -23.17 -15.69 11.11
CA THR A 80 -22.65 -14.44 10.52
C THR A 80 -22.88 -14.36 9.02
N THR A 81 -22.97 -15.51 8.35
CA THR A 81 -23.38 -15.58 6.93
C THR A 81 -24.87 -15.25 6.78
N ALA A 82 -25.73 -15.80 7.63
CA ALA A 82 -27.17 -15.54 7.59
C ALA A 82 -27.55 -14.13 8.07
N LYS A 83 -26.83 -13.59 9.05
CA LYS A 83 -27.09 -12.29 9.71
C LYS A 83 -25.84 -11.40 9.72
N PRO A 84 -25.36 -10.95 8.55
CA PRO A 84 -24.07 -10.26 8.42
C PRO A 84 -24.05 -8.85 9.02
N LYS A 85 -25.20 -8.27 9.38
CA LYS A 85 -25.30 -6.94 10.01
C LYS A 85 -25.17 -6.98 11.54
N ILE A 86 -25.05 -8.16 12.14
CA ILE A 86 -24.99 -8.32 13.60
C ILE A 86 -23.53 -8.46 14.03
N GLY A 87 -23.00 -7.48 14.75
CA GLY A 87 -21.69 -7.60 15.41
C GLY A 87 -21.77 -8.54 16.60
N LEU A 88 -20.76 -9.38 16.82
CA LEU A 88 -20.74 -10.35 17.92
C LEU A 88 -19.61 -10.04 18.89
N LEU A 89 -20.00 -9.86 20.14
CA LEU A 89 -19.12 -9.69 21.28
C LEU A 89 -19.13 -10.95 22.13
N GLN A 90 -17.98 -11.28 22.69
CA GLN A 90 -17.78 -12.36 23.64
C GLN A 90 -17.32 -11.81 24.98
N LEU A 91 -17.79 -12.41 26.06
CA LEU A 91 -17.23 -12.15 27.39
C LEU A 91 -15.81 -12.70 27.51
N ASN A 92 -14.91 -11.86 28.03
CA ASN A 92 -13.56 -12.24 28.38
C ASN A 92 -13.48 -12.57 29.87
N TYR A 93 -13.75 -13.83 30.23
CA TYR A 93 -13.73 -14.25 31.64
C TYR A 93 -12.38 -14.00 32.34
N ARG A 94 -11.26 -14.00 31.61
CA ARG A 94 -9.95 -13.70 32.20
C ARG A 94 -9.88 -12.27 32.70
N ALA A 95 -10.31 -11.31 31.88
CA ALA A 95 -10.35 -9.90 32.28
C ALA A 95 -11.38 -9.64 33.39
N ILE A 96 -12.49 -10.37 33.36
CA ILE A 96 -13.56 -10.23 34.36
C ILE A 96 -13.17 -10.86 35.70
N ALA A 97 -12.45 -12.00 35.70
CA ALA A 97 -12.04 -12.71 36.91
C ALA A 97 -11.13 -11.86 37.81
N GLU A 98 -10.29 -11.01 37.22
CA GLU A 98 -9.44 -10.06 37.95
C GLU A 98 -10.29 -9.08 38.79
N GLN A 99 -11.46 -8.68 38.28
CA GLN A 99 -12.34 -7.72 38.95
C GLN A 99 -13.38 -8.37 39.86
N LEU A 100 -13.70 -9.64 39.63
CA LEU A 100 -14.72 -10.36 40.39
C LEU A 100 -14.28 -10.84 41.78
N GLN A 101 -13.01 -10.65 42.19
CA GLN A 101 -12.51 -11.12 43.49
C GLN A 101 -13.39 -10.61 44.66
N GLY A 102 -13.77 -11.54 45.56
CA GLY A 102 -14.37 -11.24 46.86
C GLY A 102 -15.90 -11.12 46.97
N GLY A 103 -16.69 -11.37 45.92
CA GLY A 103 -18.17 -11.25 45.97
C GLY A 103 -18.92 -12.53 46.36
N HIS A 104 -20.16 -12.41 46.83
CA HIS A 104 -21.12 -13.53 47.01
C HIS A 104 -22.05 -13.70 45.79
N ASN A 105 -22.65 -14.89 45.57
CA ASN A 105 -23.36 -15.30 44.35
C ASN A 105 -24.36 -14.28 43.75
N ASN A 106 -25.13 -13.53 44.56
CA ASN A 106 -26.07 -12.54 44.04
C ASN A 106 -25.41 -11.21 43.64
N GLU A 107 -24.30 -10.86 44.27
CA GLU A 107 -23.50 -9.69 43.89
C GLU A 107 -22.72 -9.94 42.59
N TYR A 108 -22.39 -11.20 42.28
CA TYR A 108 -21.67 -11.55 41.05
C TYR A 108 -22.38 -11.09 39.79
N VAL A 109 -23.71 -11.24 39.70
CA VAL A 109 -24.46 -10.88 38.48
C VAL A 109 -24.49 -9.36 38.30
N ALA A 110 -24.80 -8.62 39.37
CA ALA A 110 -24.79 -7.16 39.34
C ALA A 110 -23.38 -6.62 39.02
N LYS A 111 -22.35 -7.23 39.62
CA LYS A 111 -20.95 -6.88 39.37
C LYS A 111 -20.52 -7.21 37.95
N LEU A 112 -20.96 -8.35 37.40
CA LEU A 112 -20.71 -8.72 36.00
C LEU A 112 -21.35 -7.71 35.04
N ILE A 113 -22.61 -7.33 35.27
CA ILE A 113 -23.31 -6.32 34.45
C ILE A 113 -22.55 -4.99 34.51
N SER A 114 -22.16 -4.56 35.71
CA SER A 114 -21.36 -3.34 35.90
C SER A 114 -20.04 -3.41 35.14
N ILE A 115 -19.29 -4.51 35.24
CA ILE A 115 -18.03 -4.71 34.52
C ILE A 115 -18.25 -4.65 33.00
N VAL A 116 -19.28 -5.31 32.47
CA VAL A 116 -19.57 -5.28 31.02
C VAL A 116 -19.99 -3.88 30.54
N GLN A 117 -20.62 -3.10 31.40
CA GLN A 117 -21.01 -1.72 31.13
C GLN A 117 -19.83 -0.76 31.12
N THR A 118 -18.86 -0.92 32.03
CA THR A 118 -17.78 0.06 32.24
C THR A 118 -16.44 -0.36 31.65
N GLU A 119 -16.12 -1.65 31.63
CA GLU A 119 -14.80 -2.15 31.26
C GLU A 119 -14.74 -2.60 29.81
N THR A 120 -14.01 -1.85 28.99
CA THR A 120 -13.79 -2.19 27.58
C THR A 120 -13.09 -3.54 27.37
N LYS A 121 -12.27 -3.99 28.34
CA LYS A 121 -11.54 -5.27 28.28
C LYS A 121 -12.40 -6.49 28.64
N ALA A 122 -13.56 -6.26 29.26
CA ALA A 122 -14.49 -7.34 29.63
C ALA A 122 -15.10 -8.01 28.40
N LEU A 123 -15.09 -7.32 27.26
CA LEU A 123 -15.63 -7.77 25.99
C LEU A 123 -14.54 -7.87 24.93
N SER A 124 -14.72 -8.80 24.00
CA SER A 124 -13.88 -8.95 22.82
C SER A 124 -14.74 -9.20 21.59
N TRP A 125 -14.36 -8.64 20.44
CA TRP A 125 -15.05 -8.90 19.19
C TRP A 125 -14.75 -10.32 18.67
N LEU A 126 -15.81 -11.11 18.50
CA LEU A 126 -15.78 -12.35 17.72
C LEU A 126 -15.98 -12.05 16.23
N TYR A 127 -16.88 -11.13 15.93
CA TYR A 127 -17.20 -10.73 14.57
C TYR A 127 -17.67 -9.27 14.53
N HIS A 128 -17.33 -8.55 13.46
CA HIS A 128 -17.91 -7.25 13.19
C HIS A 128 -18.18 -7.06 11.70
N PRO A 129 -19.38 -6.59 11.28
CA PRO A 129 -19.76 -6.45 9.87
C PRO A 129 -18.74 -5.66 9.03
N ARG A 130 -18.29 -4.50 9.54
CA ARG A 130 -17.27 -3.66 8.88
C ARG A 130 -15.93 -4.35 8.63
N TYR A 131 -15.58 -5.38 9.41
CA TYR A 131 -14.37 -6.16 9.17
C TYR A 131 -14.47 -6.90 7.84
N GLN A 132 -15.56 -7.63 7.64
CA GLN A 132 -15.78 -8.46 6.46
C GLN A 132 -15.92 -7.61 5.19
N GLU A 133 -16.58 -6.45 5.29
CA GLU A 133 -16.62 -5.45 4.23
C GLU A 133 -15.21 -5.00 3.82
N ARG A 134 -14.35 -4.68 4.79
CA ARG A 134 -12.95 -4.30 4.51
C ARG A 134 -12.13 -5.44 3.91
N VAL A 135 -12.35 -6.69 4.33
CA VAL A 135 -11.69 -7.86 3.69
C VAL A 135 -12.03 -7.93 2.22
N LYS A 136 -13.33 -7.88 1.93
CA LYS A 136 -13.85 -7.98 0.56
C LYS A 136 -13.32 -6.84 -0.31
N GLN A 137 -13.35 -5.61 0.21
CA GLN A 137 -12.80 -4.45 -0.49
C GLN A 137 -11.31 -4.60 -0.80
N ARG A 138 -10.51 -5.09 0.16
CA ARG A 138 -9.07 -5.30 -0.08
C ARG A 138 -8.83 -6.41 -1.12
N GLN A 139 -9.56 -7.52 -1.04
CA GLN A 139 -9.46 -8.61 -2.01
C GLN A 139 -9.80 -8.13 -3.43
N GLN A 140 -10.87 -7.34 -3.57
CA GLN A 140 -11.24 -6.72 -4.83
C GLN A 140 -10.15 -5.77 -5.35
N GLN A 141 -9.61 -4.90 -4.50
CA GLN A 141 -8.51 -4.00 -4.89
C GLN A 141 -7.24 -4.76 -5.32
N GLU A 142 -6.92 -5.88 -4.66
CA GLU A 142 -5.78 -6.71 -5.03
C GLU A 142 -6.02 -7.45 -6.35
N GLU A 143 -7.25 -7.90 -6.60
CA GLU A 143 -7.65 -8.51 -7.87
C GLU A 143 -7.64 -7.49 -9.02
N GLU A 144 -8.20 -6.30 -8.81
CA GLU A 144 -8.14 -5.18 -9.74
C GLU A 144 -6.69 -4.80 -10.07
N LYS A 145 -5.81 -4.72 -9.06
CA LYS A 145 -4.37 -4.48 -9.29
C LYS A 145 -3.72 -5.58 -10.10
N ARG A 146 -4.03 -6.85 -9.82
CA ARG A 146 -3.51 -7.99 -10.61
C ARG A 146 -4.01 -7.92 -12.05
N GLN A 147 -5.27 -7.55 -12.25
CA GLN A 147 -5.86 -7.41 -13.57
C GLN A 147 -5.28 -6.21 -14.34
N GLN A 148 -5.08 -5.06 -13.68
CA GLN A 148 -4.39 -3.91 -14.26
C GLN A 148 -2.96 -4.28 -14.68
N GLN A 149 -2.20 -4.94 -13.82
CA GLN A 149 -0.85 -5.40 -14.16
C GLN A 149 -0.84 -6.38 -15.33
N HIS A 150 -1.84 -7.26 -15.42
CA HIS A 150 -1.99 -8.17 -16.54
C HIS A 150 -2.29 -7.41 -17.84
N ASN A 151 -3.25 -6.49 -17.81
CA ASN A 151 -3.64 -5.67 -18.96
C ASN A 151 -2.50 -4.78 -19.44
N GLU A 152 -1.76 -4.13 -18.53
CA GLU A 152 -0.57 -3.36 -18.86
C GLU A 152 0.52 -4.23 -19.49
N ARG A 153 0.73 -5.44 -18.98
CA ARG A 153 1.70 -6.38 -19.55
C ARG A 153 1.29 -6.78 -20.97
N GLN A 154 0.02 -7.07 -21.19
CA GLN A 154 -0.49 -7.36 -22.53
C GLN A 154 -0.34 -6.16 -23.47
N ALA A 155 -0.69 -4.95 -23.03
CA ALA A 155 -0.54 -3.74 -23.82
C ALA A 155 0.92 -3.48 -24.21
N ARG A 156 1.87 -3.68 -23.27
CA ARG A 156 3.31 -3.59 -23.56
C ARG A 156 3.75 -4.61 -24.61
N LEU A 157 3.28 -5.86 -24.52
CA LEU A 157 3.61 -6.89 -25.50
C LEU A 157 3.04 -6.57 -26.89
N GLN A 158 1.87 -5.93 -26.98
CA GLN A 158 1.29 -5.50 -28.27
C GLN A 158 2.01 -4.29 -28.87
N GLN A 159 2.48 -3.35 -28.05
CA GLN A 159 3.23 -2.18 -28.53
C GLN A 159 4.68 -2.51 -28.92
N TYR A 160 5.27 -3.55 -28.32
CA TYR A 160 6.69 -3.86 -28.53
C TYR A 160 7.08 -4.13 -29.99
N PRO A 161 6.33 -4.93 -30.79
CA PRO A 161 6.63 -5.12 -32.21
C PRO A 161 6.53 -3.83 -33.03
N ILE A 162 5.55 -2.97 -32.72
CA ILE A 162 5.35 -1.69 -33.43
C ILE A 162 6.54 -0.77 -33.18
N LEU A 163 7.01 -0.68 -31.94
CA LEU A 163 8.19 0.11 -31.57
C LEU A 163 9.46 -0.44 -32.24
N GLN A 164 9.63 -1.76 -32.32
CA GLN A 164 10.75 -2.38 -33.03
C GLN A 164 10.71 -2.08 -34.53
N ALA A 165 9.54 -2.17 -35.16
CA ALA A 165 9.38 -1.85 -36.59
C ALA A 165 9.73 -0.39 -36.88
N GLN A 166 9.23 0.55 -36.07
CA GLN A 166 9.57 1.98 -36.21
C GLN A 166 11.06 2.25 -36.03
N GLN A 167 11.72 1.60 -35.06
CA GLN A 167 13.17 1.73 -34.89
C GLN A 167 13.94 1.14 -36.09
N ALA A 168 13.52 -0.02 -36.61
CA ALA A 168 14.12 -0.63 -37.79
C ALA A 168 13.99 0.28 -39.03
N GLU A 169 12.83 0.90 -39.24
CA GLU A 169 12.60 1.86 -40.31
C GLU A 169 13.50 3.10 -40.18
N GLN A 170 13.64 3.66 -38.97
CA GLN A 170 14.55 4.79 -38.73
C GLN A 170 16.01 4.44 -39.02
N VAL A 171 16.46 3.25 -38.60
CA VAL A 171 17.81 2.77 -38.89
C VAL A 171 18.02 2.57 -40.39
N LEU A 172 17.03 2.01 -41.09
CA LEU A 172 17.09 1.82 -42.54
C LEU A 172 17.17 3.17 -43.27
N GLN A 173 16.30 4.12 -42.91
CA GLN A 173 16.32 5.47 -43.49
C GLN A 173 17.66 6.18 -43.24
N ALA A 174 18.21 6.07 -42.02
CA ALA A 174 19.51 6.64 -41.69
C ALA A 174 20.63 6.01 -42.54
N LYS A 175 20.60 4.69 -42.74
CA LYS A 175 21.57 3.98 -43.59
C LYS A 175 21.46 4.43 -45.06
N THR A 176 20.25 4.54 -45.59
CA THR A 176 20.02 5.03 -46.97
C THR A 176 20.53 6.46 -47.14
N ARG A 177 20.28 7.36 -46.16
CA ARG A 177 20.81 8.73 -46.19
C ARG A 177 22.34 8.76 -46.21
N LEU A 178 22.99 7.91 -45.42
CA LEU A 178 24.45 7.81 -45.42
C LEU A 178 24.99 7.28 -46.74
N GLN A 179 24.33 6.30 -47.35
CA GLN A 179 24.73 5.77 -48.66
C GLN A 179 24.61 6.82 -49.77
N LEU A 180 23.51 7.58 -49.80
CA LEU A 180 23.35 8.69 -50.75
C LEU A 180 24.42 9.75 -50.55
N ALA A 181 24.70 10.15 -49.30
CA ALA A 181 25.78 11.09 -49.00
C ALA A 181 27.15 10.56 -49.45
N TYR A 182 27.41 9.26 -49.34
CA TYR A 182 28.64 8.63 -49.80
C TYR A 182 28.74 8.62 -51.34
N HIS A 183 27.65 8.26 -52.01
CA HIS A 183 27.57 8.28 -53.48
C HIS A 183 27.76 9.70 -54.05
N ASP A 184 27.14 10.71 -53.44
CA ASP A 184 27.31 12.12 -53.83
C ASP A 184 28.75 12.61 -53.65
N LEU A 185 29.48 12.08 -52.65
CA LEU A 185 30.91 12.36 -52.47
C LEU A 185 31.77 11.68 -53.54
N GLU A 186 31.44 10.45 -53.94
CA GLU A 186 32.17 9.71 -54.98
C GLU A 186 31.92 10.27 -56.38
N HIS A 187 30.71 10.76 -56.66
CA HIS A 187 30.32 11.30 -57.96
C HIS A 187 30.46 12.82 -58.05
N ARG A 188 31.08 13.44 -57.04
CA ARG A 188 31.46 14.84 -57.08
C ARG A 188 32.50 15.02 -58.19
N PRO A 189 32.23 15.81 -59.24
CA PRO A 189 33.18 15.98 -60.32
C PRO A 189 34.49 16.53 -59.77
N TYR A 190 35.59 15.77 -59.97
CA TYR A 190 36.95 16.25 -59.75
C TYR A 190 37.19 17.42 -60.71
N GLY A 191 36.86 18.63 -60.28
CA GLY A 191 37.04 19.83 -61.09
C GLY A 191 35.97 20.93 -60.97
N SER A 192 34.96 20.84 -60.10
CA SER A 192 34.20 22.06 -59.79
C SER A 192 34.94 22.87 -58.71
N ASN A 193 35.62 23.92 -59.16
CA ASN A 193 36.04 25.04 -58.34
C ASN A 193 34.80 25.80 -57.84
N GLN A 194 33.98 25.16 -57.00
CA GLN A 194 33.11 25.92 -56.11
C GLN A 194 34.00 26.43 -54.99
N GLU A 195 34.26 27.74 -55.07
CA GLU A 195 34.77 28.54 -53.97
C GLU A 195 34.21 28.01 -52.65
N TRP A 196 35.11 27.61 -51.76
CA TRP A 196 34.78 27.51 -50.36
C TRP A 196 34.39 28.92 -49.92
N ALA A 197 33.08 29.22 -49.92
CA ALA A 197 32.58 30.39 -49.23
C ALA A 197 33.06 30.28 -47.78
N PRO A 198 33.90 31.22 -47.29
CA PRO A 198 34.33 31.18 -45.92
C PRO A 198 33.08 31.39 -45.07
N LEU A 199 32.65 30.35 -44.36
CA LEU A 199 31.75 30.51 -43.25
C LEU A 199 32.47 31.39 -42.23
N SER A 200 32.11 32.67 -42.25
CA SER A 200 32.31 33.68 -41.21
C SER A 200 33.72 33.80 -40.65
N GLY A 201 34.32 34.95 -40.94
CA GLY A 201 35.63 35.37 -40.49
C GLY A 201 35.92 35.06 -39.02
N GLU A 202 36.95 34.24 -38.82
CA GLU A 202 37.88 34.43 -37.73
C GLU A 202 39.26 34.14 -38.29
N THR A 203 40.11 35.16 -38.23
CA THR A 203 41.51 35.14 -38.60
C THR A 203 42.19 33.90 -38.02
N VAL A 204 42.63 32.98 -38.88
CA VAL A 204 43.56 31.92 -38.50
C VAL A 204 44.89 32.58 -38.16
N SER A 205 45.02 32.98 -36.89
CA SER A 205 46.32 33.30 -36.32
C SER A 205 47.15 32.02 -36.30
N LYS A 206 48.30 32.09 -36.98
CA LYS A 206 49.36 31.10 -36.86
C LYS A 206 49.67 30.88 -35.37
N GLY A 207 49.54 29.64 -34.94
CA GLY A 207 50.21 29.13 -33.74
C GLY A 207 49.43 29.27 -32.45
N ASN A 208 48.43 28.40 -32.24
CA ASN A 208 48.06 27.97 -30.89
C ASN A 208 47.60 26.52 -30.93
N CYS A 209 48.53 25.60 -30.64
CA CYS A 209 48.20 24.20 -30.38
C CYS A 209 47.30 24.16 -29.14
N VAL A 210 45.99 24.02 -29.36
CA VAL A 210 44.99 23.84 -28.31
C VAL A 210 45.41 22.65 -27.45
N ARG A 211 45.91 22.92 -26.25
CA ARG A 211 46.34 21.87 -25.32
C ARG A 211 45.11 21.09 -24.88
N ARG A 212 45.07 19.80 -25.19
CA ARG A 212 44.00 18.88 -24.79
C ARG A 212 44.34 18.21 -23.46
N CYS A 213 43.32 17.92 -22.67
CA CYS A 213 43.45 17.19 -21.42
C CYS A 213 43.97 15.78 -21.69
N ARG A 214 45.05 15.36 -21.00
CA ARG A 214 45.61 14.00 -21.12
C ARG A 214 44.64 12.87 -20.71
N ILE A 215 43.56 13.19 -19.99
CA ILE A 215 42.62 12.20 -19.46
C ILE A 215 41.38 12.07 -20.34
N CYS A 216 40.80 13.18 -20.81
CA CYS A 216 39.55 13.15 -21.56
C CYS A 216 39.62 13.74 -22.97
N GLY A 217 40.78 14.25 -23.41
CA GLY A 217 40.96 14.84 -24.75
C GLY A 217 40.22 16.16 -24.99
N ALA A 218 39.51 16.69 -23.99
CA ALA A 218 38.81 17.96 -24.07
C ALA A 218 39.81 19.13 -24.17
N PRO A 219 39.52 20.18 -24.96
CA PRO A 219 40.34 21.39 -25.02
C PRO A 219 40.40 22.06 -23.64
N VAL A 220 41.58 22.49 -23.22
CA VAL A 220 41.80 23.13 -21.91
C VAL A 220 42.02 24.62 -22.13
N ASP A 221 41.07 25.42 -21.65
CA ASP A 221 41.12 26.89 -21.72
C ASP A 221 40.76 27.49 -20.35
N PRO A 222 41.60 28.34 -19.71
CA PRO A 222 42.94 28.75 -20.12
C PRO A 222 43.97 27.61 -20.04
N PRO A 223 45.08 27.68 -20.81
CA PRO A 223 46.11 26.65 -20.83
C PRO A 223 46.81 26.57 -19.47
N THR A 224 46.34 25.68 -18.60
CA THR A 224 47.09 25.35 -17.38
C THR A 224 48.34 24.57 -17.75
N SER A 225 49.49 24.95 -17.17
CA SER A 225 50.80 24.29 -17.37
C SER A 225 50.75 22.77 -17.22
N SER A 226 49.81 22.30 -16.40
CA SER A 226 49.55 20.91 -16.05
C SER A 226 49.01 20.03 -17.20
N GLY A 227 48.41 20.61 -18.26
CA GLY A 227 47.90 19.82 -19.41
C GLY A 227 46.69 18.92 -19.10
N CYS A 228 45.95 19.23 -18.04
CA CYS A 228 44.84 18.42 -17.55
C CYS A 228 43.64 19.34 -17.15
N CYS A 229 42.39 19.01 -17.53
CA CYS A 229 41.21 19.85 -17.28
C CYS A 229 40.62 19.73 -15.86
N ARG A 230 39.89 20.76 -15.39
CA ARG A 230 39.30 20.82 -14.04
C ARG A 230 38.02 19.98 -13.85
N ASN A 231 37.63 19.15 -14.82
CA ASN A 231 36.45 18.31 -14.69
C ASN A 231 36.62 17.34 -13.50
N ARG A 232 35.59 17.23 -12.66
CA ARG A 232 35.55 16.38 -11.46
C ARG A 232 35.93 14.93 -11.75
N GLN A 233 35.49 14.36 -12.87
CA GLN A 233 35.85 13.00 -13.26
C GLN A 233 37.35 12.87 -13.58
N CYS A 234 37.94 13.86 -14.25
CA CYS A 234 39.37 13.89 -14.52
C CYS A 234 40.18 14.10 -13.25
N PHE A 235 39.70 14.89 -12.30
CA PHE A 235 40.36 15.08 -10.99
C PHE A 235 40.41 13.79 -10.18
N ILE A 236 39.31 13.03 -10.14
CA ILE A 236 39.26 11.72 -9.48
C ILE A 236 40.22 10.74 -10.14
N ALA A 237 40.25 10.70 -11.48
CA ALA A 237 41.18 9.86 -12.22
C ALA A 237 42.65 10.19 -11.93
N ARG A 238 43.02 11.48 -11.81
CA ARG A 238 44.40 11.89 -11.43
C ARG A 238 44.83 11.32 -10.08
N ARG A 239 43.96 11.43 -9.07
CA ARG A 239 44.25 10.91 -7.72
C ARG A 239 44.35 9.39 -7.71
N LYS A 240 43.51 8.71 -8.51
CA LYS A 240 43.49 7.24 -8.58
C LYS A 240 44.72 6.65 -9.26
N TYR A 241 45.21 7.29 -10.33
CA TYR A 241 46.30 6.78 -11.16
C TYR A 241 47.65 7.47 -10.90
N GLY A 242 47.75 8.34 -9.87
CA GLY A 242 49.01 9.01 -9.52
C GLY A 242 49.57 9.92 -10.62
N ILE A 243 48.74 10.41 -11.53
CA ILE A 243 49.17 11.21 -12.68
C ILE A 243 49.54 12.61 -12.18
N ARG A 244 50.84 12.93 -12.18
CA ARG A 244 51.35 14.27 -11.86
C ARG A 244 51.14 15.18 -13.07
N CYS A 245 50.22 16.13 -12.89
CA CYS A 245 50.14 17.38 -13.63
C CYS A 245 50.63 18.47 -12.65
#